data_AF-A0A3P7MKY2-F1
#
_entry.id   AF-A0A3P7MKY2-F1
#
_cell.length_a   1.000
_cell.length_b   1.000
_cell.length_c   1.000
_cell.angle_alpha   90.00
_cell.angle_beta   90.00
_cell.angle_gamma   90.00
#
_symmetry.space_group_name_H-M   'P 1'
#
loop_
_entity.id
_entity.type
_entity.pdbx_description
1 polymer ?
#
loop_
_entity_poly.entity_id
_entity_poly.type
_entity_poly.pdbx_seq_one_letter_code
_entity_poly.pdbx_strand_id
1 'polypeptide(L)'
;MIEANTDDTLVKAQIDFENHDCAEEIKNGPYKEHKANAIKVLADALEDSLLRIIGKHKKMLKIHILCIHKDYVGKGLGKELVRRTVEIAQAEECEWVVTAAMATVTQNLFAKVR
;
A
#
# COMPACT_ATOMS: atom_id res chain seq x y z
N MET A 1 23.58 -0.12 27.34
CA MET A 1 23.38 -0.62 25.97
C MET A 1 22.24 -1.62 26.05
N ILE A 2 21.05 -1.24 25.59
CA ILE A 2 19.91 -2.16 25.51
C ILE A 2 20.02 -2.79 24.13
N GLU A 3 20.32 -4.08 24.08
CA GLU A 3 20.21 -4.86 22.86
C GLU A 3 18.73 -4.86 22.46
N ALA A 4 18.39 -4.15 21.40
CA ALA A 4 17.06 -4.23 20.82
C ALA A 4 16.92 -5.66 20.27
N ASN A 5 16.09 -6.47 20.91
CA ASN A 5 15.68 -7.78 20.41
C ASN A 5 15.05 -7.60 19.03
N THR A 6 15.84 -7.85 17.99
CA THR A 6 15.46 -7.67 16.57
C THR A 6 14.27 -8.55 16.17
N ASP A 7 13.99 -9.62 16.94
CA ASP A 7 12.94 -10.61 16.68
C ASP A 7 11.51 -10.07 16.90
N ASP A 8 11.32 -9.06 17.77
CA ASP A 8 9.97 -8.59 18.13
C ASP A 8 9.35 -7.64 17.08
N THR A 9 10.14 -7.20 16.10
CA THR A 9 9.72 -6.27 15.04
C THR A 9 9.18 -6.97 13.79
N LEU A 10 9.47 -8.26 13.62
CA LEU A 10 9.14 -9.02 12.42
C LEU A 10 7.65 -9.41 12.40
N VAL A 11 6.97 -9.02 11.32
CA VAL A 11 5.60 -9.47 11.03
C VAL A 11 5.70 -10.75 10.20
N LYS A 12 5.14 -11.85 10.72
CA LYS A 12 5.01 -13.10 9.93
C LYS A 12 4.02 -12.86 8.79
N ALA A 13 4.30 -13.45 7.63
CA ALA A 13 3.38 -13.46 6.51
C ALA A 13 2.04 -14.07 6.94
N GLN A 14 0.94 -13.34 6.71
CA GLN A 14 -0.39 -13.89 6.93
C GLN A 14 -0.84 -14.72 5.72
N ILE A 15 -0.32 -14.42 4.53
CA ILE A 15 -0.60 -15.15 3.30
C ILE A 15 0.60 -16.03 2.96
N ASP A 16 0.38 -17.34 2.97
CA ASP A 16 1.34 -18.33 2.50
C ASP A 16 1.16 -18.57 1.00
N PHE A 17 1.81 -17.76 0.17
CA PHE A 17 1.67 -17.84 -1.29
C PHE A 17 2.06 -19.19 -1.90
N GLU A 18 2.79 -20.06 -1.20
CA GLU A 18 3.09 -21.39 -1.73
C GLU A 18 1.88 -22.33 -1.67
N ASN A 19 1.01 -22.14 -0.68
CA ASN A 19 -0.15 -23.00 -0.44
C ASN A 19 -1.50 -22.25 -0.55
N HIS A 20 -1.48 -20.96 -0.85
CA HIS A 20 -2.67 -20.11 -0.90
C HIS A 20 -3.45 -20.31 -2.20
N ASP A 21 -4.69 -20.80 -2.09
CA ASP A 21 -5.59 -20.95 -3.24
C ASP A 21 -6.28 -19.62 -3.56
N CYS A 22 -5.56 -18.77 -4.30
CA CYS A 22 -6.10 -17.52 -4.82
C CYS A 22 -7.36 -17.74 -5.69
N ALA A 23 -7.47 -18.87 -6.41
CA ALA A 23 -8.58 -19.07 -7.34
C ALA A 23 -9.89 -19.29 -6.60
N GLU A 24 -9.87 -20.06 -5.51
CA GLU A 24 -11.04 -20.30 -4.67
C GLU A 24 -11.47 -19.02 -3.94
N GLU A 25 -10.52 -18.21 -3.45
CA GLU A 25 -10.84 -16.91 -2.86
C GLU A 25 -11.48 -15.93 -3.84
N ILE A 26 -11.00 -15.89 -5.09
CA ILE A 26 -11.58 -15.03 -6.11
C ILE A 26 -13.01 -15.46 -6.45
N LYS A 27 -13.23 -16.77 -6.53
CA LYS A 27 -14.53 -17.36 -6.86
C LYS A 27 -15.56 -17.11 -5.75
N ASN A 28 -15.16 -17.22 -4.48
CA ASN A 28 -16.04 -17.07 -3.32
C ASN A 28 -15.97 -15.69 -2.66
N GLY A 29 -15.31 -14.73 -3.30
CA GLY A 29 -15.13 -13.38 -2.76
C GLY A 29 -16.44 -12.60 -2.63
N PRO A 30 -16.42 -11.48 -1.89
CA PRO A 30 -17.63 -10.76 -1.47
C PRO A 30 -18.31 -9.98 -2.61
N TYR A 31 -17.64 -9.79 -3.75
CA TYR A 31 -18.17 -9.05 -4.89
C TYR A 31 -18.84 -10.00 -5.88
N LYS A 32 -19.89 -9.52 -6.55
CA LYS A 32 -20.58 -10.27 -7.61
C LYS A 32 -19.68 -10.46 -8.84
N GLU A 33 -18.85 -9.46 -9.10
CA GLU A 33 -17.96 -9.42 -10.24
C GLU A 33 -16.65 -10.13 -9.90
N HIS A 34 -16.37 -11.23 -10.61
CA HIS A 34 -15.13 -12.00 -10.47
C HIS A 34 -13.86 -11.11 -10.54
N LYS A 35 -13.85 -10.09 -11.40
CA LYS A 35 -12.72 -9.16 -11.52
C LYS A 35 -12.53 -8.29 -10.27
N ALA A 36 -13.60 -7.90 -9.60
CA ALA A 36 -13.50 -7.15 -8.34
C ALA A 36 -12.90 -8.03 -7.24
N ASN A 37 -13.31 -9.30 -7.16
CA ASN A 37 -12.69 -10.27 -6.25
C ASN A 37 -11.19 -10.48 -6.56
N ALA A 38 -10.82 -10.56 -7.85
CA ALA A 38 -9.41 -10.65 -8.25
C ALA A 38 -8.59 -9.42 -7.82
N ILE A 39 -9.13 -8.21 -7.94
CA ILE A 39 -8.48 -6.99 -7.47
C ILE A 39 -8.35 -7.02 -5.94
N LYS A 40 -9.37 -7.48 -5.23
CA LYS A 40 -9.35 -7.59 -3.77
C LYS A 40 -8.23 -8.52 -3.30
N VAL A 41 -8.17 -9.74 -3.81
CA VAL A 41 -7.14 -10.73 -3.45
C VAL A 41 -5.74 -10.19 -3.73
N LEU A 42 -5.55 -9.51 -4.87
CA LEU A 42 -4.28 -8.86 -5.17
C LEU A 42 -3.96 -7.72 -4.19
N ALA A 43 -4.94 -6.89 -3.83
CA ALA A 43 -4.75 -5.80 -2.87
C ALA A 43 -4.36 -6.36 -1.51
N ASP A 44 -5.06 -7.39 -1.01
CA ASP A 44 -4.76 -8.05 0.27
C ASP A 44 -3.33 -8.62 0.28
N ALA A 45 -2.91 -9.27 -0.81
CA ALA A 45 -1.55 -9.77 -0.99
C ALA A 45 -0.46 -8.69 -0.91
N LEU A 46 -0.71 -7.52 -1.52
CA LEU A 46 0.20 -6.38 -1.46
C LEU A 46 0.20 -5.75 -0.06
N GLU A 47 -0.95 -5.74 0.63
CA GLU A 47 -1.07 -5.23 2.00
C GLU A 47 -0.30 -6.08 3.01
N ASP A 48 -0.42 -7.41 2.93
CA ASP A 48 0.39 -8.32 3.75
C ASP A 48 1.89 -8.07 3.52
N SER A 49 2.28 -7.89 2.27
CA SER A 49 3.67 -7.56 1.91
C SER A 49 4.14 -6.21 2.49
N LEU A 50 3.29 -5.18 2.48
CA LEU A 50 3.60 -3.89 3.08
C LEU A 50 3.77 -3.98 4.60
N LEU A 51 2.88 -4.70 5.29
CA LEU A 51 2.97 -4.90 6.74
C LEU A 51 4.27 -5.62 7.14
N ARG A 52 4.73 -6.58 6.34
CA ARG A 52 6.03 -7.25 6.53
C ARG A 52 7.21 -6.30 6.42
N ILE A 53 7.20 -5.40 5.45
CA ILE A 53 8.31 -4.46 5.20
C ILE A 53 8.39 -3.40 6.31
N ILE A 54 7.24 -2.89 6.76
CA ILE A 54 7.17 -1.79 7.73
C ILE A 54 7.46 -2.28 9.15
N GLY A 55 7.07 -3.51 9.46
CA GLY A 55 7.19 -4.09 10.80
C GLY A 55 6.04 -3.71 11.73
N LYS A 56 6.05 -4.27 12.95
CA LYS A 56 5.00 -4.02 13.96
C LYS A 56 5.07 -2.61 14.56
N HIS A 57 3.93 -2.14 15.08
CA HIS A 57 3.78 -0.95 15.93
C HIS A 57 4.07 0.43 15.32
N LYS A 58 4.02 0.56 13.99
CA LYS A 58 4.21 1.85 13.33
C LYS A 58 2.89 2.48 12.89
N LYS A 59 2.64 3.73 13.27
CA LYS A 59 1.52 4.52 12.72
C LYS A 59 1.88 4.87 11.28
N MET A 60 1.05 4.47 10.32
CA MET A 60 1.28 4.70 8.90
C MET A 60 0.08 5.37 8.25
N LEU A 61 0.33 6.20 7.24
CA LEU A 61 -0.69 6.75 6.37
C LEU A 61 -0.63 6.02 5.02
N LYS A 62 -1.73 5.39 4.63
CA LYS A 62 -1.82 4.64 3.38
C LYS A 62 -2.62 5.38 2.32
N ILE A 63 -2.02 5.55 1.14
CA ILE A 63 -2.69 6.08 -0.05
C ILE A 63 -3.31 4.91 -0.82
N HIS A 64 -4.63 4.76 -0.72
CA HIS A 64 -5.38 3.73 -1.46
C HIS A 64 -5.58 4.11 -2.92
N ILE A 65 -5.93 5.38 -3.18
CA ILE A 65 -6.28 5.86 -4.52
C ILE A 65 -5.64 7.22 -4.73
N LEU A 66 -5.00 7.40 -5.88
CA LEU A 66 -4.54 8.70 -6.38
C LEU A 66 -5.09 8.89 -7.79
N CYS A 67 -5.91 9.92 -7.97
CA CYS A 67 -6.53 10.23 -9.25
C CYS A 67 -6.37 11.72 -9.58
N ILE A 68 -6.18 12.01 -10.86
CA ILE A 68 -6.14 13.37 -11.39
C ILE A 68 -7.13 13.41 -12.55
N HIS A 69 -8.00 14.41 -12.55
CA HIS A 69 -8.92 14.60 -13.67
C HIS A 69 -8.13 14.89 -14.96
N LYS A 70 -8.54 14.28 -16.08
CA LYS A 70 -7.80 14.29 -17.35
C LYS A 70 -7.39 15.70 -17.82
N ASP A 71 -8.25 16.69 -17.63
CA ASP A 71 -8.03 18.09 -18.05
C ASP A 71 -6.95 18.82 -17.22
N TYR A 72 -6.46 18.18 -16.16
CA TYR A 72 -5.45 18.73 -15.26
C TYR A 72 -4.18 17.87 -15.17
N VAL A 73 -4.07 16.85 -16.03
CA VAL A 73 -2.83 16.07 -16.17
C VAL A 73 -1.69 16.97 -16.64
N GLY A 74 -0.46 16.71 -16.15
CA GLY A 74 0.73 17.49 -16.51
C GLY A 74 0.91 18.80 -15.72
N LYS A 75 -0.07 19.21 -14.91
CA LYS A 75 0.00 20.46 -14.11
C LYS A 75 0.66 20.28 -12.73
N GLY A 76 1.34 19.16 -12.49
CA GLY A 76 2.01 18.89 -11.22
C GLY A 76 1.10 18.49 -10.05
N LEU A 77 -0.22 18.34 -10.26
CA LEU A 77 -1.19 18.03 -9.19
C LEU A 77 -0.87 16.73 -8.45
N GLY A 78 -0.40 15.69 -9.13
CA GLY A 78 -0.02 14.44 -8.47
C GLY A 78 1.10 14.63 -7.45
N LYS A 79 2.11 15.44 -7.79
CA LYS A 79 3.21 15.76 -6.89
C LYS A 79 2.71 16.60 -5.70
N GLU A 80 1.83 17.57 -5.95
CA GLU A 80 1.24 18.40 -4.90
C GLU A 80 0.36 17.60 -3.93
N LEU A 81 -0.45 16.68 -4.45
CA LEU A 81 -1.27 15.80 -3.62
C LEU A 81 -0.38 14.92 -2.73
N VAL A 82 0.65 14.28 -3.30
CA VAL A 82 1.60 13.47 -2.52
C VAL A 82 2.33 14.31 -1.48
N ARG A 83 2.78 15.53 -1.84
CA ARG A 83 3.42 16.45 -0.91
C ARG A 83 2.53 16.76 0.30
N ARG A 84 1.26 17.12 0.06
CA ARG A 84 0.29 17.37 1.14
C ARG A 84 -0.01 16.13 1.96
N THR A 85 -0.05 14.95 1.34
CA THR A 85 -0.22 13.71 2.07
C THR A 85 0.94 13.47 3.04
N VAL A 86 2.17 13.78 2.65
CA VAL A 86 3.34 13.70 3.54
C VAL A 86 3.22 14.71 4.70
N GLU A 87 2.77 15.94 4.43
CA GLU A 87 2.54 16.95 5.48
C GLU A 87 1.48 16.47 6.49
N ILE A 88 0.39 15.88 6.02
CA ILE A 88 -0.65 15.30 6.88
C ILE A 88 -0.07 14.15 7.71
N ALA A 89 0.69 13.24 7.08
CA ALA A 89 1.32 12.14 7.78
C ALA A 89 2.26 12.62 8.89
N GLN A 90 3.04 13.67 8.63
CA GLN A 90 3.93 14.29 9.63
C GLN A 90 3.15 14.93 10.78
N ALA A 91 2.08 15.68 10.48
CA ALA A 91 1.23 16.29 11.49
C ALA A 91 0.52 15.24 12.37
N GLU A 92 0.23 14.08 11.80
CA GLU A 92 -0.36 12.93 12.49
C GLU A 92 0.70 12.02 13.12
N GLU A 93 1.97 12.40 13.15
CA GLU A 93 3.06 11.59 13.71
C GLU A 93 3.14 10.17 13.10
N CYS A 94 2.78 10.03 11.83
CA CYS A 94 2.98 8.80 11.07
C CYS A 94 4.46 8.64 10.72
N GLU A 95 4.99 7.44 10.92
CA GLU A 95 6.38 7.10 10.56
C GLU A 95 6.54 6.80 9.07
N TRP A 96 5.45 6.39 8.41
CA TRP A 96 5.47 5.98 7.01
C TRP A 96 4.28 6.51 6.23
N VAL A 97 4.54 6.86 4.98
CA VAL A 97 3.52 7.00 3.93
C VAL A 97 3.70 5.87 2.94
N VAL A 98 2.65 5.09 2.71
CA VAL A 98 2.74 3.88 1.88
C VAL A 98 1.63 3.81 0.84
N THR A 99 1.91 3.15 -0.27
CA THR A 99 0.93 2.89 -1.32
C THR A 99 1.28 1.64 -2.10
N ALA A 100 0.25 0.91 -2.51
CA ALA A 100 0.37 -0.15 -3.50
C ALA A 100 0.13 0.45 -4.90
N ALA A 101 1.17 1.02 -5.49
CA ALA A 101 1.06 1.69 -6.79
C ALA A 101 0.92 0.67 -7.94
N MET A 102 -0.32 0.43 -8.37
CA MET A 102 -0.61 -0.52 -9.47
C MET A 102 -0.45 0.09 -10.87
N ALA A 103 -0.66 1.40 -11.02
CA ALA A 103 -0.51 2.09 -12.30
C ALA A 103 0.92 2.60 -12.51
N THR A 104 1.47 2.43 -13.71
CA THR A 104 2.85 2.86 -14.07
C THR A 104 3.07 4.35 -13.84
N VAL A 105 2.08 5.20 -14.13
CA VAL A 105 2.16 6.65 -13.88
C VAL A 105 2.35 6.94 -12.40
N THR A 106 1.61 6.23 -11.53
CA THR A 106 1.72 6.35 -10.08
C THR A 106 3.06 5.84 -9.58
N GLN A 107 3.54 4.69 -10.07
CA GLN A 107 4.87 4.17 -9.73
C GLN A 107 5.97 5.18 -10.07
N ASN A 108 5.91 5.77 -11.28
CA ASN A 108 6.86 6.79 -11.73
C ASN A 108 6.77 8.09 -10.91
N LEU A 109 5.58 8.45 -10.42
CA LEU A 109 5.42 9.59 -9.53
C LEU A 109 6.20 9.36 -8.25
N PHE A 110 5.96 8.24 -7.55
CA PHE A 110 6.63 7.94 -6.27
C PHE A 110 8.12 7.65 -6.41
N ALA A 111 8.59 7.07 -7.52
CA ALA A 111 10.01 6.88 -7.78
C ALA A 111 10.80 8.21 -7.92
N LYS A 112 10.10 9.30 -8.26
CA LYS A 112 10.68 10.64 -8.44
C LYS A 112 10.50 11.56 -7.24
N VAL A 113 9.76 11.12 -6.22
CA VAL A 113 9.70 11.83 -4.94
C VAL A 113 10.99 11.50 -4.19
N ARG A 114 12.02 12.32 -4.42
CA ARG A 114 13.22 12.42 -3.61
C ARG A 114 13.22 13.77 -2.90
#